data_AF-A0A522VGU4-F1
#
_entry.id   AF-A0A522VGU4-F1
#
_cell.length_a   1.000
_cell.length_b   1.000
_cell.length_c   1.000
_cell.angle_alpha   90.00
_cell.angle_beta   90.00
_cell.angle_gamma   90.00
#
_symmetry.space_group_name_H-M   'P 1'
#
loop_
_entity.id
_entity.type
_entity.pdbx_description
1 polymer ?
#
loop_
_entity_poly.entity_id
_entity_poly.type
_entity_poly.pdbx_seq_one_letter_code
_entity_poly.pdbx_strand_id
1 'polypeptide(L)'
;MLPAEALARIFRRKMLYWPDGIKIEPVNLPATDPLRQAFSRHVLKMELAELEDYWNQQYFHGIFPPYVLASQEAVLRFVADNPGAIGYVAGCAVDARVVVVLRIKVDELPGAGQGCAR
;
A
#
# COMPACT_ATOMS: atom_id res chain seq x y z
N MET A 1 -3.04 2.78 -17.51
CA MET A 1 -2.06 2.01 -16.70
C MET A 1 -1.47 2.96 -15.67
N LEU A 2 -1.45 2.59 -14.38
CA LEU A 2 -0.88 3.43 -13.32
C LEU A 2 0.66 3.29 -13.36
N PRO A 3 1.43 4.37 -13.63
CA PRO A 3 2.88 4.27 -13.62
C PRO A 3 3.39 3.98 -12.19
N ALA A 4 4.45 3.18 -12.05
CA ALA A 4 4.99 2.78 -10.75
C ALA A 4 5.34 3.99 -9.85
N GLU A 5 5.85 5.07 -10.44
CA GLU A 5 6.15 6.33 -9.75
C GLU A 5 4.92 6.96 -9.10
N ALA A 6 3.73 6.80 -9.71
CA ALA A 6 2.49 7.33 -9.15
C ALA A 6 2.10 6.60 -7.86
N LEU A 7 2.36 5.29 -7.74
CA LEU A 7 2.11 4.55 -6.50
C LEU A 7 2.92 5.12 -5.34
N ALA A 8 4.21 5.40 -5.57
CA ALA A 8 5.06 6.01 -4.56
C ALA A 8 4.49 7.37 -4.11
N ARG A 9 4.05 8.19 -5.06
CA ARG A 9 3.42 9.50 -4.75
C ARG A 9 2.10 9.35 -3.99
N ILE A 10 1.26 8.37 -4.34
CA ILE A 10 0.01 8.09 -3.63
C ILE A 10 0.28 7.75 -2.16
N PHE A 11 1.12 6.74 -1.92
CA PHE A 11 1.37 6.22 -0.58
C PHE A 11 2.19 7.19 0.29
N ARG A 12 2.91 8.13 -0.33
CA ARG A 12 3.56 9.26 0.35
C ARG A 12 2.66 10.49 0.49
N ARG A 13 1.36 10.42 0.13
CA ARG A 13 0.39 11.54 0.17
C ARG A 13 0.76 12.74 -0.71
N LYS A 14 1.55 12.53 -1.77
CA LYS A 14 1.92 13.54 -2.79
C LYS A 14 0.99 13.56 -4.01
N MET A 15 0.07 12.60 -4.10
CA MET A 15 -1.00 12.54 -5.09
C MET A 15 -2.28 12.14 -4.37
N LEU A 16 -3.27 13.03 -4.39
CA LEU A 16 -4.46 12.93 -3.53
C LEU A 16 -5.74 12.59 -4.29
N TYR A 17 -5.74 12.73 -5.60
CA TYR A 17 -6.90 12.50 -6.45
C TYR A 17 -6.50 11.68 -7.67
N TRP A 18 -7.40 10.77 -8.05
CA TRP A 18 -7.35 10.07 -9.33
C TRP A 18 -7.64 11.05 -10.49
N PRO A 19 -7.31 10.70 -11.75
CA PRO A 19 -7.55 11.59 -12.90
C PRO A 19 -9.03 11.98 -13.10
N ASP A 20 -9.96 11.18 -12.59
CA ASP A 20 -11.40 11.41 -12.61
C ASP A 20 -11.91 12.29 -11.45
N GLY A 21 -11.01 12.75 -10.58
CA GLY A 21 -11.32 13.61 -9.43
C GLY A 21 -11.74 12.87 -8.16
N ILE A 22 -11.79 11.53 -8.16
CA ILE A 22 -12.07 10.76 -6.95
C ILE A 22 -10.86 10.85 -6.01
N LYS A 23 -11.11 11.08 -4.72
CA LYS A 23 -10.05 11.12 -3.70
C LYS A 23 -9.39 9.75 -3.57
N ILE A 24 -8.06 9.72 -3.47
CA ILE A 24 -7.31 8.48 -3.28
C ILE A 24 -7.24 8.14 -1.79
N GLU A 25 -7.65 6.93 -1.45
CA GLU A 25 -7.62 6.41 -0.09
C GLU A 25 -6.63 5.25 0.03
N PRO A 26 -5.32 5.54 0.17
CA PRO A 26 -4.34 4.49 0.38
C PRO A 26 -4.51 3.88 1.77
N VAL A 27 -4.29 2.56 1.86
CA VAL A 27 -4.23 1.81 3.11
C VAL A 27 -2.99 0.93 3.17
N ASN A 28 -2.44 0.77 4.37
CA ASN A 28 -1.26 -0.03 4.67
C ASN A 28 -1.62 -1.24 5.53
N LEU A 29 -0.75 -2.24 5.51
CA LEU A 29 -0.72 -3.31 6.52
C LEU A 29 0.07 -2.86 7.76
N PRO A 30 0.09 -3.65 8.86
CA PRO A 30 0.91 -3.34 10.03
C PRO A 30 2.39 -3.16 9.66
N ALA A 31 3.12 -2.31 10.37
CA ALA A 31 4.54 -2.03 10.05
C ALA A 31 5.45 -3.27 10.10
N THR A 32 5.06 -4.26 10.91
CA THR A 32 5.71 -5.56 11.04
C THR A 32 5.34 -6.55 9.95
N ASP A 33 4.36 -6.23 9.09
CA ASP A 33 3.94 -7.11 8.01
C ASP A 33 5.01 -7.16 6.91
N PRO A 34 5.48 -8.36 6.50
CA PRO A 34 6.49 -8.51 5.46
C PRO A 34 6.11 -7.86 4.13
N LEU A 35 4.82 -7.85 3.76
CA LEU A 35 4.35 -7.21 2.54
C LEU A 35 4.51 -5.68 2.62
N ARG A 36 4.25 -5.08 3.78
CA ARG A 36 4.49 -3.63 3.97
C ARG A 36 5.96 -3.29 3.85
N GLN A 37 6.82 -4.09 4.48
CA GLN A 37 8.28 -3.87 4.41
C GLN A 37 8.79 -3.98 2.97
N ALA A 38 8.36 -5.02 2.25
CA ALA A 38 8.69 -5.17 0.83
C ALA A 38 8.13 -4.02 -0.02
N PHE A 39 6.88 -3.62 0.21
CA PHE A 39 6.26 -2.49 -0.49
C PHE A 39 7.04 -1.19 -0.28
N SER A 40 7.43 -0.87 0.96
CA SER A 40 8.24 0.30 1.28
C SER A 40 9.57 0.30 0.52
N ARG A 41 10.30 -0.82 0.52
CA ARG A 41 11.59 -0.92 -0.18
C ARG A 41 11.44 -0.86 -1.70
N HIS A 42 10.51 -1.62 -2.27
CA HIS A 42 10.43 -1.78 -3.72
C HIS A 42 9.66 -0.65 -4.42
N VAL A 43 8.62 -0.11 -3.78
CA VAL A 43 7.76 0.95 -4.34
C VAL A 43 8.13 2.31 -3.80
N LEU A 44 8.28 2.43 -2.47
CA LEU A 44 8.62 3.71 -1.87
C LEU A 44 10.12 4.01 -1.96
N LYS A 45 10.97 3.01 -2.27
CA LYS A 45 12.44 3.17 -2.31
C LYS A 45 12.97 3.76 -0.99
N MET A 46 12.37 3.31 0.11
CA MET A 46 12.65 3.80 1.46
C MET A 46 12.70 2.61 2.42
N GLU A 47 13.74 2.59 3.25
CA GLU A 47 13.83 1.74 4.43
C GLU A 47 12.94 2.29 5.56
N LEU A 48 12.76 1.50 6.64
CA LEU A 48 11.87 1.86 7.74
C LEU A 48 12.26 3.20 8.40
N ALA A 49 13.54 3.41 8.68
CA ALA A 49 14.04 4.64 9.30
C ALA A 49 13.80 5.87 8.40
N GLU A 50 14.03 5.74 7.09
CA GLU A 50 13.77 6.83 6.13
C GLU A 50 12.28 7.17 6.04
N LEU A 51 11.41 6.15 6.17
CA LEU A 51 9.97 6.35 6.17
C LEU A 51 9.49 7.02 7.48
N GLU A 52 10.08 6.68 8.62
CA GLU A 52 9.83 7.35 9.90
C GLU A 52 10.24 8.83 9.84
N ASP A 53 11.45 9.12 9.36
CA ASP A 53 11.93 10.50 9.16
C ASP A 53 11.05 11.27 8.19
N TYR A 54 10.61 10.63 7.11
CA TYR A 54 9.67 11.22 6.17
C TYR A 54 8.38 11.67 6.87
N TRP A 55 7.74 10.78 7.64
CA TRP A 55 6.49 11.11 8.33
C TRP A 55 6.68 12.13 9.45
N ASN A 56 7.81 12.08 10.18
CA ASN A 56 8.17 13.10 11.16
C ASN A 56 8.15 14.50 10.55
N GLN A 57 8.68 14.66 9.34
CA GLN A 57 8.60 15.93 8.60
C GLN A 57 7.16 16.25 8.17
N GLN A 58 6.42 15.26 7.65
CA GLN A 58 5.05 15.48 7.16
C GLN A 58 4.06 15.86 8.26
N TYR A 59 4.27 15.41 9.50
CA TYR A 59 3.41 15.77 10.63
C TYR A 59 3.40 17.28 10.91
N PHE A 60 4.52 17.99 10.70
CA PHE A 60 4.57 19.45 10.82
C PHE A 60 3.66 20.16 9.79
N HIS A 61 3.32 19.48 8.70
CA HIS A 61 2.39 19.96 7.67
C HIS A 61 0.96 19.44 7.86
N GLY A 62 0.67 18.72 8.96
CA GLY A 62 -0.63 18.11 9.22
C GLY A 62 -0.97 16.94 8.28
N ILE A 63 0.04 16.34 7.64
CA ILE A 63 -0.13 15.23 6.72
C ILE A 63 0.20 13.92 7.45
N PHE A 64 -0.75 12.98 7.41
CA PHE A 64 -0.65 11.70 8.11
C PHE A 64 -0.46 10.54 7.12
N PRO A 65 0.19 9.44 7.56
CA PRO A 65 0.33 8.25 6.74
C PRO A 65 -1.01 7.63 6.32
N PRO A 66 -1.02 6.75 5.31
CA PRO A 66 -2.16 5.87 5.01
C PRO A 66 -2.63 5.11 6.26
N TYR A 67 -3.94 4.89 6.37
CA TYR A 67 -4.51 4.12 7.48
C TYR A 67 -3.99 2.68 7.49
N VAL A 68 -3.85 2.09 8.67
CA VAL A 68 -3.37 0.72 8.83
C VAL A 68 -4.56 -0.22 9.05
N LEU A 69 -4.67 -1.23 8.20
CA LEU A 69 -5.64 -2.31 8.33
C LEU A 69 -4.96 -3.57 8.85
N ALA A 70 -5.69 -4.38 9.62
CA ALA A 70 -5.11 -5.48 10.38
C ALA A 70 -4.70 -6.70 9.53
N SER A 71 -5.21 -6.84 8.30
CA SER A 71 -4.97 -8.02 7.46
C SER A 71 -5.19 -7.73 5.98
N GLN A 72 -4.69 -8.64 5.13
CA GLN A 72 -4.93 -8.62 3.68
C GLN A 72 -6.43 -8.71 3.34
N GLU A 73 -7.20 -9.53 4.07
CA GLU A 73 -8.65 -9.61 3.89
C GLU A 73 -9.34 -8.28 4.22
N ALA A 74 -8.89 -7.60 5.29
CA ALA A 74 -9.40 -6.26 5.60
C ALA A 74 -9.07 -5.26 4.49
N VAL A 75 -7.89 -5.35 3.87
CA VAL A 75 -7.52 -4.54 2.70
C VAL A 75 -8.43 -4.84 1.50
N LEU A 76 -8.65 -6.12 1.16
CA LEU A 76 -9.51 -6.51 0.04
C LEU A 76 -10.92 -5.97 0.20
N ARG A 77 -11.52 -6.17 1.38
CA ARG A 77 -12.85 -5.64 1.70
C ARG A 77 -12.89 -4.11 1.64
N PHE A 78 -11.91 -3.44 2.25
CA PHE A 78 -11.85 -1.98 2.23
C PHE A 78 -11.77 -1.44 0.79
N VAL A 79 -10.92 -2.02 -0.05
CA VAL A 79 -10.77 -1.60 -1.45
C VAL A 79 -12.04 -1.87 -2.26
N ALA A 80 -12.71 -3.00 -2.02
CA ALA A 80 -13.94 -3.36 -2.71
C ALA A 80 -15.11 -2.41 -2.36
N ASP A 81 -15.19 -1.99 -1.09
CA ASP A 81 -16.32 -1.20 -0.58
C ASP A 81 -16.12 0.32 -0.72
N ASN A 82 -14.89 0.80 -0.95
CA ASN A 82 -14.57 2.22 -0.95
C ASN A 82 -14.01 2.68 -2.31
N PRO A 83 -14.84 3.35 -3.15
CA PRO A 83 -14.37 3.92 -4.40
C PRO A 83 -13.16 4.84 -4.18
N GLY A 84 -12.11 4.63 -4.97
CA GLY A 84 -10.87 5.40 -4.87
C GLY A 84 -9.85 4.86 -3.86
N ALA A 85 -10.19 3.81 -3.10
CA ALA A 85 -9.24 3.15 -2.23
C ALA A 85 -8.18 2.34 -3.00
N ILE A 86 -7.00 2.22 -2.41
CA ILE A 86 -5.90 1.42 -2.94
C ILE A 86 -5.09 0.80 -1.82
N GLY A 87 -4.73 -0.46 -1.98
CA GLY A 87 -3.89 -1.21 -1.05
C GLY A 87 -3.00 -2.19 -1.79
N TYR A 88 -2.30 -3.03 -1.03
CA TYR A 88 -1.49 -4.12 -1.55
C TYR A 88 -1.74 -5.39 -0.74
N VAL A 89 -1.69 -6.52 -1.44
CA VAL A 89 -1.84 -7.87 -0.89
C VAL A 89 -0.90 -8.82 -1.64
N ALA A 90 -0.69 -10.02 -1.11
CA ALA A 90 -0.01 -11.08 -1.82
C ALA A 90 -0.79 -11.46 -3.09
N GLY A 91 -0.09 -11.78 -4.18
CA GLY A 91 -0.73 -12.08 -5.46
C GLY A 91 -1.73 -13.25 -5.42
N CYS A 92 -1.54 -14.19 -4.48
CA CYS A 92 -2.41 -15.33 -4.24
C CYS A 92 -3.67 -15.01 -3.41
N ALA A 93 -3.69 -13.88 -2.69
CA ALA A 93 -4.87 -13.42 -1.95
C ALA A 93 -5.84 -12.62 -2.82
N VAL A 94 -5.43 -12.22 -4.03
CA VAL A 94 -6.28 -11.47 -4.96
C VAL A 94 -7.46 -12.32 -5.40
N ASP A 95 -8.66 -11.74 -5.33
CA ASP A 95 -9.89 -12.33 -5.85
C ASP A 95 -10.66 -11.33 -6.74
N ALA A 96 -11.87 -11.72 -7.16
CA ALA A 96 -12.69 -10.95 -8.09
C ALA A 96 -13.23 -9.62 -7.55
N ARG A 97 -13.09 -9.33 -6.23
CA ARG A 97 -13.60 -8.11 -5.62
C ARG A 97 -12.78 -6.87 -5.98
N VAL A 98 -11.55 -7.06 -6.46
CA VAL A 98 -10.59 -5.97 -6.67
C VAL A 98 -10.00 -6.00 -8.07
N VAL A 99 -9.54 -4.83 -8.54
CA VAL A 99 -8.82 -4.70 -9.81
C VAL A 99 -7.32 -4.60 -9.54
N VAL A 100 -6.53 -5.48 -10.16
CA VAL A 100 -5.07 -5.46 -10.05
C VAL A 100 -4.49 -4.38 -10.96
N VAL A 101 -3.90 -3.33 -10.38
CA VAL A 101 -3.29 -2.23 -11.14
C VAL A 101 -1.79 -2.40 -11.39
N LEU A 102 -1.10 -3.18 -10.54
CA LEU A 102 0.32 -3.49 -10.68
C LEU A 102 0.65 -4.82 -9.97
N ARG A 103 1.58 -5.59 -10.54
CA ARG A 103 2.23 -6.72 -9.87
C ARG A 103 3.71 -6.44 -9.70
N ILE A 104 4.20 -6.58 -8.48
CA ILE A 104 5.62 -6.39 -8.14
C ILE A 104 6.17 -7.76 -7.80
N LYS A 105 7.23 -8.17 -8.51
CA LYS A 105 8.03 -9.32 -8.09
C LYS A 105 8.91 -8.87 -6.94
N VAL A 106 8.80 -9.57 -5.82
CA VAL A 106 9.65 -9.36 -4.64
C VAL A 106 10.47 -10.63 -4.51
N ASP A 107 11.77 -10.52 -4.68
CA ASP A 107 12.68 -11.68 -4.75
C ASP A 107 12.82 -12.36 -3.39
N GLU A 108 12.64 -11.62 -2.28
CA GLU A 108 12.61 -12.15 -0.91
C GLU A 108 11.47 -11.53 -0.09
N LEU A 109 10.44 -12.33 0.19
CA LEU A 109 9.44 -12.06 1.21
C LEU A 109 9.68 -13.03 2.39
N PRO A 110 10.42 -12.64 3.44
CA PRO A 110 10.53 -13.47 4.64
C PRO A 110 9.13 -13.72 5.20
N GLY A 111 8.73 -14.99 5.32
CA GLY A 111 7.39 -15.38 5.78
C GLY A 111 6.30 -15.48 4.70
N ALA A 112 6.65 -15.43 3.41
CA ALA A 112 5.72 -15.59 2.27
C ALA A 112 4.81 -16.85 2.32
N GLY A 113 5.17 -17.84 3.14
CA GLY A 113 4.42 -19.08 3.31
C GLY A 113 3.17 -19.00 4.20
N GLN A 114 2.95 -17.92 4.95
CA GLN A 114 1.86 -17.88 5.96
C GLN A 114 0.59 -17.15 5.52
N GLY A 115 0.65 -16.32 4.47
CA GLY A 115 -0.51 -15.50 4.04
C GLY A 115 -1.42 -16.14 3.00
N CYS A 116 -0.98 -17.23 2.34
CA CYS A 116 -1.72 -17.90 1.25
C CYS A 116 -1.77 -19.42 1.43
N ALA A 117 -1.79 -19.89 2.68
CA ALA A 117 -2.31 -21.22 2.95
C ALA A 117 -3.82 -21.18 2.70
N ARG A 118 -4.30 -22.11 1.87
CA ARG A 118 -5.74 -22.30 1.61
C ARG A 118 -6.51 -22.59 2.89
#